data_AF-A0A9E2NCN2-F1
#
_entry.id   AF-A0A9E2NCN2-F1
#
_cell.length_a   1.000
_cell.length_b   1.000
_cell.length_c   1.000
_cell.angle_alpha   90.00
_cell.angle_beta   90.00
_cell.angle_gamma   90.00
#
_symmetry.space_group_name_H-M   'P 1'
#
loop_
_entity.id
_entity.type
_entity.pdbx_description
1 polymer ?
#
loop_
_entity_poly.entity_id
_entity_poly.type
_entity_poly.pdbx_seq_one_letter_code
_entity_poly.pdbx_strand_id
1 'polypeptide(L)'
;CVAGVACCVAMAMPQVHIVAYCADLGFGAARGAQMLAVMLACGIVSRLVSGVICDRIGGLRTLLLGSVLQGLALLLFLPFDGLVSLFLVSALFGLFQGGIVPSYAIIVREHFAPKEAGVRVGAVIMATLGGMALGGWMSGWVFDLTGSYQAAFINGIAWNLLNLSIASWLVWRVRKLAHAQAGS
;
A
#
# COMPACT_ATOMS: atom_id res chain seq x y z
N CYS A 1 -4.41 -7.89 -10.68
CA CYS A 1 -4.00 -8.80 -9.58
C CYS A 1 -2.55 -8.57 -9.16
N VAL A 2 -1.55 -8.72 -10.04
CA VAL A 2 -0.12 -8.59 -9.68
C VAL A 2 0.22 -7.26 -8.98
N ALA A 3 -0.24 -6.12 -9.52
CA ALA A 3 -0.05 -4.81 -8.86
C ALA A 3 -0.64 -4.78 -7.43
N GLY A 4 -1.84 -5.33 -7.25
CA GLY A 4 -2.48 -5.47 -5.94
C GLY A 4 -1.68 -6.32 -4.96
N VAL A 5 -1.16 -7.47 -5.41
CA VAL A 5 -0.29 -8.32 -4.60
C VAL A 5 0.95 -7.54 -4.18
N ALA A 6 1.67 -6.93 -5.13
CA ALA A 6 2.90 -6.20 -4.87
C ALA A 6 2.68 -5.01 -3.91
N CYS A 7 1.60 -4.25 -4.11
CA CYS A 7 1.22 -3.15 -3.23
C CYS A 7 0.95 -3.62 -1.80
N CYS A 8 0.23 -4.73 -1.63
CA CYS A 8 -0.15 -5.26 -0.33
C CYS A 8 1.00 -5.98 0.39
N VAL A 9 1.93 -6.59 -0.35
CA VAL A 9 3.19 -7.09 0.21
C VAL A 9 3.96 -5.93 0.85
N ALA A 10 4.13 -4.82 0.13
CA ALA A 10 4.78 -3.61 0.66
C ALA A 10 4.00 -2.99 1.83
N MET A 11 2.68 -3.15 1.85
CA MET A 11 1.80 -2.60 2.89
C MET A 11 1.88 -3.37 4.21
N ALA A 12 1.91 -4.70 4.14
CA ALA A 12 1.91 -5.58 5.31
C ALA A 12 3.22 -5.53 6.09
N MET A 13 4.35 -5.28 5.42
CA MET A 13 5.69 -5.20 6.03
C MET A 13 5.72 -4.32 7.30
N PRO A 14 5.48 -2.99 7.22
CA PRO A 14 5.48 -2.15 8.40
C PRO A 14 4.34 -2.48 9.37
N GLN A 15 3.16 -2.88 8.89
CA GLN A 15 2.03 -3.16 9.78
C GLN A 15 2.30 -4.29 10.77
N VAL A 16 2.96 -5.36 10.30
CA VAL A 16 3.25 -6.54 11.13
C VAL A 16 4.49 -6.32 11.99
N HIS A 17 5.50 -5.61 11.46
CA HIS A 17 6.80 -5.52 12.10
C HIS A 17 7.07 -4.25 12.89
N ILE A 18 6.23 -3.22 12.81
CA ILE A 18 6.48 -1.96 13.53
C ILE A 18 6.54 -2.13 15.06
N VAL A 19 5.76 -3.09 15.59
CA VAL A 19 5.76 -3.38 17.04
C VAL A 19 7.09 -3.98 17.46
N ALA A 20 7.58 -4.95 16.70
CA ALA A 20 8.85 -5.62 16.95
C ALA A 20 10.03 -4.67 16.71
N TYR A 21 9.99 -3.86 15.64
CA TYR A 21 10.97 -2.81 15.38
C TYR A 21 11.09 -1.80 16.54
N CYS A 22 9.96 -1.37 17.13
CA CYS A 22 9.99 -0.48 18.29
C CYS A 22 10.52 -1.16 19.56
N ALA A 23 10.29 -2.47 19.69
CA ALA A 23 10.85 -3.25 20.80
C ALA A 23 12.38 -3.35 20.68
N ASP A 24 12.89 -3.61 19.47
CA ASP A 24 14.33 -3.72 19.18
C ASP A 24 15.07 -2.39 19.36
N LEU A 25 14.41 -1.26 19.07
CA LEU A 25 14.96 0.09 19.35
C LEU A 25 14.96 0.45 20.85
N GLY A 26 14.44 -0.41 21.73
CA GLY A 26 14.39 -0.17 23.18
C GLY A 26 13.23 0.71 23.66
N PHE A 27 12.31 1.12 22.77
CA PHE A 27 11.11 1.89 23.14
C PHE A 27 9.99 1.03 23.73
N GLY A 28 10.08 -0.29 23.55
CA GLY A 28 9.14 -1.27 24.07
C GLY A 28 7.91 -1.51 23.19
N ALA A 29 7.34 -2.72 23.27
CA ALA A 29 6.21 -3.16 22.46
C ALA A 29 4.95 -2.30 22.66
N ALA A 30 4.75 -1.73 23.85
CA ALA A 30 3.60 -0.86 24.13
C ALA A 30 3.56 0.38 23.24
N ARG A 31 4.72 1.00 22.96
CA ARG A 31 4.82 2.16 22.06
C ARG A 31 4.58 1.75 20.60
N GLY A 32 5.16 0.63 20.19
CA GLY A 32 4.91 0.07 18.85
C GLY A 32 3.42 -0.23 18.60
N ALA A 33 2.71 -0.78 19.59
CA ALA A 33 1.27 -1.01 19.51
C ALA A 33 0.46 0.29 19.39
N GLN A 34 0.86 1.35 20.11
CA GLN A 34 0.25 2.68 19.96
C GLN A 34 0.45 3.24 18.54
N MET A 35 1.63 3.04 17.96
CA MET A 35 1.94 3.49 16.59
C MET A 35 1.12 2.75 15.56
N LEU A 36 0.94 1.43 15.72
CA LEU A 36 0.03 0.63 14.91
C LEU A 36 -1.42 1.12 15.04
N ALA A 37 -1.87 1.42 16.25
CA ALA A 37 -3.22 1.95 16.47
C ALA A 37 -3.43 3.29 15.75
N VAL A 38 -2.46 4.20 15.83
CA VAL A 38 -2.47 5.48 15.10
C VAL A 38 -2.48 5.25 13.58
N MET A 39 -1.64 4.36 13.07
CA MET A 39 -1.59 3.99 11.66
C MET A 39 -2.96 3.49 11.16
N LEU A 40 -3.61 2.61 11.91
CA LEU A 40 -4.93 2.08 11.55
C LEU A 40 -6.03 3.16 11.64
N ALA A 41 -6.02 4.00 12.68
CA ALA A 41 -6.97 5.10 12.83
C ALA A 41 -6.87 6.11 11.68
N CYS A 42 -5.64 6.53 11.35
CA CYS A 42 -5.35 7.35 10.19
C CYS A 42 -5.79 6.67 8.88
N GLY A 43 -5.61 5.36 8.77
CA GLY A 43 -6.07 4.57 7.63
C GLY A 43 -7.58 4.58 7.44
N ILE A 44 -8.36 4.58 8.52
CA ILE A 44 -9.82 4.71 8.45
C ILE A 44 -10.22 6.07 7.90
N VAL A 45 -9.64 7.16 8.44
CA VAL A 45 -9.89 8.52 7.96
C VAL A 45 -9.54 8.65 6.49
N SER A 46 -8.38 8.12 6.09
CA SER A 46 -7.95 8.12 4.69
C SER A 46 -8.90 7.34 3.78
N ARG A 47 -9.42 6.17 4.19
CA ARG A 47 -10.41 5.42 3.40
C ARG A 47 -11.64 6.25 3.05
N LEU A 48 -12.13 7.04 3.99
CA LEU A 48 -13.27 7.93 3.78
C LEU A 48 -12.93 9.06 2.80
N VAL A 49 -11.81 9.75 3.02
CA VAL A 49 -11.37 10.88 2.18
C VAL A 49 -11.01 10.43 0.77
N SER A 50 -10.24 9.34 0.66
CA SER A 50 -9.82 8.79 -0.62
C SER A 50 -10.98 8.23 -1.44
N GLY A 51 -12.05 7.72 -0.82
CA GLY A 51 -13.27 7.35 -1.54
C GLY A 51 -13.85 8.54 -2.30
N VAL A 52 -14.00 9.69 -1.63
CA VAL A 52 -14.48 10.93 -2.25
C VAL A 52 -13.52 11.43 -3.33
N ILE A 53 -12.21 11.32 -3.11
CA ILE A 53 -11.20 11.67 -4.12
C ILE A 53 -11.33 10.74 -5.34
N CYS A 54 -11.49 9.44 -5.10
CA CYS A 54 -11.60 8.41 -6.14
C CYS A 54 -12.79 8.67 -7.05
N ASP A 55 -13.92 9.08 -6.49
CA ASP A 55 -15.12 9.47 -7.24
C ASP A 55 -14.90 10.71 -8.13
N ARG A 56 -13.89 11.55 -7.83
CA ARG A 56 -13.58 12.77 -8.61
C ARG A 56 -12.42 12.62 -9.59
N ILE A 57 -11.35 11.89 -9.23
CA ILE A 57 -10.14 11.78 -10.08
C ILE A 57 -10.02 10.43 -10.79
N GLY A 58 -10.89 9.48 -10.48
CA GLY A 58 -10.91 8.12 -11.00
C GLY A 58 -10.02 7.14 -10.22
N GLY A 59 -10.34 5.86 -10.31
CA GLY A 59 -9.67 4.81 -9.53
C GLY A 59 -8.19 4.66 -9.83
N LEU A 60 -7.80 4.76 -11.10
CA LEU A 60 -6.43 4.49 -11.53
C LEU A 60 -5.44 5.59 -11.08
N ARG A 61 -5.88 6.86 -11.04
CA ARG A 61 -5.06 7.98 -10.57
C ARG A 61 -4.93 7.98 -9.05
N THR A 62 -6.01 7.67 -8.35
CA THR A 62 -6.01 7.52 -6.89
C THR A 62 -5.07 6.39 -6.45
N LEU A 63 -5.09 5.27 -7.17
CA LEU A 63 -4.17 4.15 -6.94
C LEU A 63 -2.70 4.58 -7.09
N LEU A 64 -2.36 5.30 -8.17
CA LEU A 64 -0.99 5.79 -8.38
C LEU A 64 -0.56 6.75 -7.28
N LEU A 65 -1.40 7.72 -6.94
CA LEU A 65 -1.09 8.71 -5.92
C LEU A 65 -0.87 8.03 -4.55
N GLY A 66 -1.74 7.10 -4.16
CA GLY A 66 -1.57 6.30 -2.95
C GLY A 66 -0.30 5.46 -2.97
N SER A 67 0.04 4.82 -4.10
CA SER A 67 1.24 3.99 -4.24
C SER A 67 2.55 4.80 -4.16
N VAL A 68 2.56 6.02 -4.71
CA VAL A 68 3.71 6.94 -4.61
C VAL A 68 3.89 7.38 -3.15
N LEU A 69 2.80 7.82 -2.52
CA LEU A 69 2.83 8.29 -1.14
C LEU A 69 3.19 7.16 -0.16
N GLN A 70 2.70 5.94 -0.38
CA GLN A 70 3.09 4.74 0.38
C GLN A 70 4.59 4.46 0.26
N GLY A 71 5.14 4.55 -0.96
CA GLY A 71 6.58 4.38 -1.20
C GLY A 71 7.43 5.45 -0.51
N LEU A 72 6.98 6.71 -0.53
CA LEU A 72 7.64 7.80 0.18
C LEU A 72 7.62 7.56 1.70
N ALA A 73 6.49 7.14 2.27
CA ALA A 73 6.41 6.83 3.69
C ALA A 73 7.32 5.64 4.09
N LEU A 74 7.47 4.62 3.24
CA LEU A 74 8.46 3.54 3.44
C LEU A 74 9.90 4.06 3.41
N LEU A 75 10.22 4.98 2.50
CA LEU A 75 11.54 5.62 2.45
C LEU A 75 11.82 6.44 3.71
N LEU A 76 10.80 7.09 4.27
CA LEU A 76 10.92 7.80 5.55
C LEU A 76 11.17 6.86 6.74
N PHE A 77 10.83 5.58 6.67
CA PHE A 77 11.18 4.63 7.75
C PHE A 77 12.68 4.30 7.83
N LEU A 78 13.47 4.52 6.76
CA LEU A 78 14.91 4.22 6.75
C LEU A 78 15.78 5.18 7.58
N PRO A 79 15.67 6.52 7.43
CA PRO A 79 16.56 7.47 8.08
C PRO A 79 16.11 7.91 9.48
N PHE A 80 14.87 7.60 9.87
CA PHE A 80 14.28 8.10 11.13
C PHE A 80 14.11 6.97 12.15
N ASP A 81 14.87 7.05 13.24
CA ASP A 81 14.91 6.11 14.38
C ASP A 81 14.34 6.73 15.67
N GLY A 82 13.95 8.00 15.66
CA GLY A 82 13.33 8.67 16.80
C GLY A 82 11.88 8.24 17.05
N LEU A 83 11.47 8.16 18.32
CA LEU A 83 10.11 7.78 18.71
C LEU A 83 9.04 8.70 18.08
N VAL A 84 9.25 10.02 18.13
CA VAL A 84 8.30 10.99 17.56
C VAL A 84 8.24 10.86 16.03
N SER A 85 9.39 10.71 15.37
CA SER A 85 9.43 10.54 13.93
C SER A 85 8.72 9.27 13.49
N LEU A 86 8.91 8.15 14.20
CA LEU A 86 8.23 6.91 13.84
C LEU A 86 6.71 7.01 14.03
N PHE A 87 6.22 7.74 15.04
CA PHE A 87 4.78 8.03 15.18
C PHE A 87 4.24 8.82 13.98
N LEU A 88 4.96 9.87 13.56
CA LEU A 88 4.58 10.67 12.41
C LEU A 88 4.60 9.86 11.11
N VAL A 89 5.65 9.07 10.88
CA VAL A 89 5.76 8.21 9.69
C VAL A 89 4.66 7.14 9.71
N SER A 90 4.31 6.58 10.87
CA SER A 90 3.20 5.63 11.01
C SER A 90 1.84 6.26 10.67
N ALA A 91 1.60 7.47 11.15
CA ALA A 91 0.39 8.22 10.83
C ALA A 91 0.29 8.54 9.33
N LEU A 92 1.39 9.02 8.73
CA LEU A 92 1.48 9.30 7.30
C LEU A 92 1.27 8.03 6.47
N PHE A 93 1.93 6.94 6.83
CA PHE A 93 1.78 5.65 6.14
C PHE A 93 0.33 5.16 6.18
N GLY A 94 -0.33 5.25 7.35
CA GLY A 94 -1.76 4.98 7.51
C GLY A 94 -2.62 5.85 6.59
N LEU A 95 -2.35 7.16 6.57
CA LEU A 95 -3.05 8.11 5.71
C LEU A 95 -2.87 7.81 4.22
N PHE A 96 -1.74 7.28 3.80
CA PHE A 96 -1.47 7.06 2.38
C PHE A 96 -1.98 5.72 1.86
N GLN A 97 -1.93 4.66 2.68
CA GLN A 97 -2.38 3.34 2.25
C GLN A 97 -3.91 3.21 2.20
N GLY A 98 -4.65 4.02 2.99
CA GLY A 98 -6.07 3.83 3.24
C GLY A 98 -6.90 3.77 1.95
N GLY A 99 -6.57 4.60 0.96
CA GLY A 99 -7.32 4.71 -0.29
C GLY A 99 -7.03 3.71 -1.39
N ILE A 100 -6.05 2.84 -1.21
CA ILE A 100 -5.62 1.92 -2.27
C ILE A 100 -6.68 0.83 -2.49
N VAL A 101 -7.26 0.29 -1.41
CA VAL A 101 -8.28 -0.78 -1.46
C VAL A 101 -9.55 -0.35 -2.22
N PRO A 102 -10.22 0.77 -1.89
CA PRO A 102 -11.40 1.21 -2.64
C PRO A 102 -11.07 1.55 -4.10
N SER A 103 -9.85 2.04 -4.38
CA SER A 103 -9.41 2.32 -5.75
C SER A 103 -9.43 1.07 -6.64
N TYR A 104 -9.00 -0.09 -6.14
CA TYR A 104 -9.06 -1.34 -6.91
C TYR A 104 -10.49 -1.74 -7.28
N ALA A 105 -11.43 -1.60 -6.34
CA ALA A 105 -12.83 -1.92 -6.60
C ALA A 105 -13.42 -0.98 -7.68
N ILE A 106 -13.10 0.31 -7.61
CA ILE A 106 -13.56 1.31 -8.58
C ILE A 106 -12.95 1.06 -9.96
N ILE A 107 -11.64 0.81 -10.06
CA ILE A 107 -10.99 0.49 -11.35
C ILE A 107 -11.70 -0.66 -12.06
N VAL A 108 -12.00 -1.74 -11.33
CA VAL A 108 -12.68 -2.91 -11.91
C VAL A 108 -14.10 -2.56 -12.35
N ARG A 109 -14.83 -1.78 -11.56
CA ARG A 109 -16.20 -1.34 -11.91
C ARG A 109 -16.23 -0.39 -13.10
N GLU A 110 -15.21 0.44 -13.29
CA GLU A 110 -15.09 1.38 -14.43
C GLU A 110 -14.74 0.68 -15.76
N HIS A 111 -13.94 -0.39 -15.71
CA HIS A 111 -13.37 -1.01 -16.92
C HIS A 111 -14.06 -2.31 -17.35
N PHE A 112 -14.91 -2.90 -16.51
CA PHE A 112 -15.55 -4.19 -16.78
C PHE A 112 -17.06 -4.14 -16.65
N ALA A 113 -17.74 -5.04 -17.37
CA ALA A 113 -19.19 -5.12 -17.37
C ALA A 113 -19.73 -5.40 -15.95
N PRO A 114 -20.87 -4.78 -15.55
CA PRO A 114 -21.45 -4.93 -14.22
C PRO A 114 -21.70 -6.39 -13.79
N LYS A 115 -22.06 -7.26 -14.75
CA LYS A 115 -22.30 -8.70 -14.51
C LYS A 115 -21.07 -9.44 -13.99
N GLU A 116 -19.87 -9.03 -14.38
CA GLU A 116 -18.62 -9.70 -14.01
C GLU A 116 -17.81 -8.91 -12.98
N ALA A 117 -18.22 -7.68 -12.67
CA ALA A 117 -17.53 -6.78 -11.76
C ALA A 117 -17.38 -7.39 -10.36
N GLY A 118 -18.42 -8.02 -9.82
CA GLY A 118 -18.39 -8.66 -8.50
C GLY A 118 -17.31 -9.74 -8.38
N VAL A 119 -17.28 -10.68 -9.33
CA VAL A 119 -16.30 -11.78 -9.35
C VAL A 119 -14.88 -11.24 -9.51
N ARG A 120 -14.68 -10.26 -10.40
CA ARG A 120 -13.36 -9.66 -10.62
C ARG A 120 -12.86 -8.86 -9.42
N VAL A 121 -13.73 -8.08 -8.78
CA VAL A 121 -13.39 -7.36 -7.53
C VAL A 121 -13.01 -8.37 -6.45
N GLY A 122 -13.79 -9.44 -6.29
CA GLY A 122 -13.48 -10.52 -5.36
C GLY A 122 -12.13 -11.16 -5.64
N ALA A 123 -11.82 -11.49 -6.89
CA ALA A 123 -10.53 -12.06 -7.29
C ALA A 123 -9.35 -11.12 -6.99
N VAL A 124 -9.51 -9.81 -7.24
CA VAL A 124 -8.47 -8.83 -6.92
C VAL A 124 -8.27 -8.73 -5.42
N ILE A 125 -9.35 -8.66 -4.63
CA ILE A 125 -9.27 -8.60 -3.16
C ILE A 125 -8.63 -9.89 -2.61
N MET A 126 -9.00 -11.06 -3.11
CA MET A 126 -8.36 -12.32 -2.70
C MET A 126 -6.85 -12.30 -2.98
N ALA A 127 -6.45 -11.79 -4.15
CA ALA A 127 -5.04 -11.62 -4.47
C ALA A 127 -4.36 -10.63 -3.52
N THR A 128 -5.00 -9.52 -3.14
CA THR A 128 -4.42 -8.57 -2.17
C THR A 128 -4.28 -9.17 -0.78
N LEU A 129 -5.24 -9.96 -0.30
CA LEU A 129 -5.10 -10.71 0.96
C LEU A 129 -3.92 -11.69 0.90
N GLY A 130 -3.76 -12.40 -0.22
CA GLY A 130 -2.59 -13.24 -0.45
C GLY A 130 -1.29 -12.43 -0.39
N GLY A 131 -1.27 -11.23 -0.97
CA GLY A 131 -0.15 -10.30 -0.85
C GLY A 131 0.14 -9.86 0.59
N MET A 132 -0.89 -9.60 1.40
CA MET A 132 -0.70 -9.24 2.82
C MET A 132 -0.06 -10.40 3.61
N ALA A 133 -0.54 -11.63 3.39
CA ALA A 133 0.01 -12.82 4.01
C ALA A 133 1.48 -13.05 3.60
N LEU A 134 1.78 -12.95 2.30
CA LEU A 134 3.13 -13.06 1.77
C LEU A 134 4.04 -11.96 2.33
N GLY A 135 3.57 -10.72 2.43
CA GLY A 135 4.35 -9.60 2.97
C GLY A 135 4.70 -9.79 4.44
N GLY A 136 3.76 -10.24 5.27
CA GLY A 136 4.00 -10.53 6.69
C GLY A 136 4.95 -11.72 6.93
N TRP A 137 4.86 -12.76 6.10
CA TRP A 137 5.77 -13.91 6.20
C TRP A 137 7.18 -13.59 5.70
N MET A 138 7.29 -13.00 4.51
CA MET A 138 8.57 -12.66 3.88
C MET A 138 9.36 -11.63 4.68
N SER A 139 8.68 -10.71 5.38
CA SER A 139 9.32 -9.75 6.29
C SER A 139 10.01 -10.43 7.46
N GLY A 140 9.33 -11.39 8.09
CA GLY A 140 9.92 -12.21 9.16
C GLY A 140 11.12 -12.99 8.65
N TRP A 141 10.98 -13.66 7.49
CA TRP A 141 12.08 -14.43 6.92
C TRP A 141 13.30 -13.57 6.52
N VAL A 142 13.07 -12.38 5.96
CA VAL A 142 14.15 -11.42 5.66
C VAL A 142 14.81 -10.94 6.95
N PHE A 143 14.04 -10.68 8.01
CA PHE A 143 14.57 -10.30 9.31
C PHE A 143 15.41 -11.43 9.93
N ASP A 144 14.94 -12.68 9.91
CA ASP A 144 15.66 -13.84 10.45
C ASP A 144 17.00 -14.05 9.74
N LEU A 145 17.08 -13.76 8.44
CA LEU A 145 18.30 -13.91 7.64
C LEU A 145 19.30 -12.75 7.81
N THR A 146 18.81 -11.53 8.01
CA THR A 146 19.66 -10.32 7.98
C THR A 146 19.89 -9.70 9.35
N GLY A 147 19.06 -10.03 10.34
CA GLY A 147 19.04 -9.41 11.67
C GLY A 147 18.72 -7.91 11.65
N SER A 148 18.24 -7.36 10.52
CA SER A 148 18.02 -5.93 10.36
C SER A 148 16.68 -5.62 9.70
N TYR A 149 15.88 -4.78 10.39
CA TYR A 149 14.63 -4.27 9.84
C TYR A 149 14.80 -3.38 8.62
N GLN A 150 15.98 -2.77 8.41
CA GLN A 150 16.25 -1.99 7.21
C GLN A 150 16.18 -2.84 5.94
N ALA A 151 16.65 -4.08 5.99
CA ALA A 151 16.55 -5.00 4.85
C ALA A 151 15.09 -5.34 4.52
N ALA A 152 14.25 -5.52 5.54
CA ALA A 152 12.82 -5.71 5.38
C ALA A 152 12.15 -4.47 4.74
N PHE A 153 12.47 -3.25 5.21
CA PHE A 153 11.95 -2.03 4.60
C PHE A 153 12.37 -1.85 3.14
N ILE A 154 13.64 -2.15 2.81
CA ILE A 154 14.14 -2.12 1.41
C ILE A 154 13.38 -3.12 0.54
N ASN A 155 13.11 -4.32 1.06
CA ASN A 155 12.30 -5.31 0.36
C ASN A 155 10.88 -4.75 0.07
N GLY A 156 10.24 -4.14 1.07
CA GLY A 156 8.96 -3.45 0.91
C GLY A 156 8.99 -2.36 -0.16
N ILE A 157 10.06 -1.55 -0.22
CA ILE A 157 10.25 -0.53 -1.26
C ILE A 157 10.35 -1.17 -2.64
N ALA A 158 11.11 -2.26 -2.79
CA ALA A 158 11.24 -2.97 -4.07
C ALA A 158 9.88 -3.47 -4.58
N TRP A 159 9.05 -4.04 -3.71
CA TRP A 159 7.68 -4.44 -4.06
C TRP A 159 6.78 -3.26 -4.41
N ASN A 160 6.92 -2.14 -3.70
CA ASN A 160 6.17 -0.94 -4.03
C ASN A 160 6.58 -0.34 -5.39
N LEU A 161 7.87 -0.39 -5.74
CA LEU A 161 8.37 0.02 -7.06
C LEU A 161 7.82 -0.88 -8.17
N LEU A 162 7.72 -2.19 -7.94
CA LEU A 162 7.07 -3.11 -8.87
C LEU A 162 5.60 -2.71 -9.06
N ASN A 163 4.86 -2.47 -7.99
CA ASN A 163 3.48 -1.96 -8.08
C ASN A 163 3.39 -0.65 -8.87
N LEU A 164 4.25 0.34 -8.57
CA LEU A 164 4.29 1.63 -9.27
C LEU A 164 4.56 1.47 -10.76
N SER A 165 5.48 0.58 -11.16
CA SER A 165 5.79 0.31 -12.56
C SER A 165 4.57 -0.22 -13.31
N ILE A 166 3.85 -1.19 -12.72
CA ILE A 166 2.66 -1.80 -13.32
C ILE A 166 1.50 -0.78 -13.36
N ALA A 167 1.27 -0.04 -12.28
CA ALA A 167 0.22 0.96 -12.19
C ALA A 167 0.46 2.11 -13.20
N SER A 168 1.70 2.56 -13.34
CA SER A 168 2.07 3.61 -14.31
C SER A 168 1.89 3.13 -15.75
N TRP A 169 2.29 1.88 -16.03
CA TRP A 169 2.09 1.25 -17.32
C TRP A 169 0.60 1.09 -17.66
N LEU A 170 -0.24 0.71 -16.69
CA LEU A 170 -1.70 0.63 -16.87
C LEU A 170 -2.30 2.00 -17.19
N VAL A 171 -1.91 3.06 -16.48
CA VAL A 171 -2.37 4.43 -16.76
C VAL A 171 -1.99 4.86 -18.17
N TRP A 172 -0.74 4.62 -18.57
CA TRP A 172 -0.27 4.94 -19.91
C TRP A 172 -1.05 4.18 -20.98
N ARG A 173 -1.28 2.87 -20.78
CA ARG A 173 -2.02 2.02 -21.73
C ARG A 173 -3.48 2.47 -21.89
N VAL A 174 -4.17 2.79 -20.79
CA VAL A 174 -5.57 3.26 -20.83
C VAL A 174 -5.66 4.62 -21.52
N ARG A 175 -4.74 5.55 -21.24
CA ARG A 175 -4.67 6.84 -21.94
C ARG A 175 -4.44 6.67 -23.44
N LYS A 176 -3.50 5.79 -23.83
CA LYS A 176 -3.20 5.53 -25.25
C LYS A 176 -4.41 4.96 -26.00
N LEU A 177 -5.17 4.06 -25.38
CA LEU A 177 -6.41 3.52 -25.96
C LEU A 177 -7.50 4.59 -26.11
N ALA A 178 -7.66 5.46 -25.11
CA ALA A 178 -8.62 6.56 -25.18
C ALA A 178 -8.25 7.57 -26.30
N HIS A 179 -6.96 7.89 -26.48
CA HIS A 179 -6.50 8.74 -27.58
C HIS A 179 -6.68 8.10 -28.95
N ALA A 180 -6.52 6.78 -29.07
CA ALA A 180 -6.75 6.06 -30.34
C ALA A 180 -8.24 6.04 -30.75
N GLN A 181 -9.15 5.99 -29.78
CA GLN A 181 -10.61 6.03 -30.03
C GLN A 181 -11.14 7.45 -30.30
N ALA A 182 -10.46 8.49 -29.82
CA ALA A 182 -10.83 9.88 -30.10
C ALA A 182 -10.35 10.40 -31.47
N GLY A 183 -9.50 9.64 -32.16
CA GLY A 183 -8.97 9.96 -33.48
C GLY A 183 -9.56 9.14 -34.64
N SER A 184 -10.57 8.30 -34.37
CA SER A 184 -11.34 7.51 -35.36
C SER A 184 -12.77 8.00 -35.43
#